data_AF-A0A1D1ZNX0-F1
#
_entry.id   AF-A0A1D1ZNX0-F1
#
_cell.length_a   1.000
_cell.length_b   1.000
_cell.length_c   1.000
_cell.angle_alpha   90.00
_cell.angle_beta   90.00
_cell.angle_gamma   90.00
#
_symmetry.space_group_name_H-M   'P 1'
#
loop_
_entity.id
_entity.type
_entity.pdbx_description
1 polymer ?
#
loop_
_entity_poly.entity_id
_entity_poly.type
_entity_poly.pdbx_seq_one_letter_code
_entity_poly.pdbx_strand_id
1 'polypeptide(L)'
;MKPGMRPFHPVLAMIHPTHTKPALHAQALELQPPPISPTSLTLTALDRLAAARRGDAGRPLPADTLGTLRRDVTRLLPWLDAQVPTGCRPGLEAGVALFLAASMAQLDVRVDEVASAAGVGVGPLLKRLGVVQGHVHLLAQRMLPYASSVAPARVASHLRTLMRLTTAMESAGGEGQAA
;
A
#
# COMPACT_ATOMS: atom_id res chain seq x y z
N MET A 1 -57.06 4.84 58.54
CA MET A 1 -55.73 5.51 58.54
C MET A 1 -54.83 4.79 57.56
N LYS A 2 -54.10 5.53 56.72
CA LYS A 2 -53.48 5.09 55.45
C LYS A 2 -52.45 3.94 55.62
N PRO A 3 -52.44 2.92 54.74
CA PRO A 3 -51.35 1.96 54.63
C PRO A 3 -50.22 2.52 53.75
N GLY A 4 -48.98 2.45 54.25
CA GLY A 4 -47.78 2.90 53.53
C GLY A 4 -47.36 1.91 52.44
N MET A 5 -47.57 2.28 51.19
CA MET A 5 -46.93 1.66 50.02
C MET A 5 -45.46 2.07 49.97
N ARG A 6 -44.55 1.11 50.12
CA ARG A 6 -43.16 1.25 49.64
C ARG A 6 -43.06 0.54 48.29
N PRO A 7 -42.63 1.23 47.21
CA PRO A 7 -42.44 0.56 45.93
C PRO A 7 -41.17 -0.30 45.96
N PHE A 8 -41.32 -1.52 45.47
CA PHE A 8 -40.26 -2.43 45.07
C PHE A 8 -39.43 -1.79 43.96
N HIS A 9 -38.12 -1.63 44.17
CA HIS A 9 -37.16 -1.35 43.10
C HIS A 9 -36.52 -2.67 42.65
N PRO A 10 -36.79 -3.18 41.43
CA PRO A 10 -35.94 -4.18 40.83
C PRO A 10 -34.68 -3.49 40.28
N VAL A 11 -33.53 -3.76 40.90
CA VAL A 11 -32.21 -3.41 40.35
C VAL A 11 -32.01 -4.27 39.10
N LEU A 12 -32.30 -3.68 37.95
CA LEU A 12 -32.10 -4.27 36.64
C LEU A 12 -30.60 -4.33 36.32
N ALA A 13 -30.22 -5.44 35.70
CA ALA A 13 -28.91 -5.78 35.19
C ALA A 13 -28.15 -4.61 34.55
N MET A 14 -26.89 -4.43 34.97
CA MET A 14 -25.93 -3.61 34.26
C MET A 14 -24.83 -4.53 33.70
N ILE A 15 -25.09 -5.06 32.50
CA ILE A 15 -24.08 -5.65 31.62
C ILE A 15 -23.98 -4.72 30.42
N HIS A 16 -22.82 -4.11 30.19
CA HIS A 16 -22.09 -4.03 28.91
C HIS A 16 -20.99 -2.95 28.92
N PRO A 17 -19.97 -3.09 28.05
CA PRO A 17 -18.58 -2.76 28.35
C PRO A 17 -18.20 -1.34 27.93
N THR A 18 -17.24 -0.76 28.64
CA THR A 18 -16.52 0.43 28.21
C THR A 18 -15.56 0.09 27.07
N HIS A 19 -16.08 -0.07 25.86
CA HIS A 19 -15.30 0.11 24.63
C HIS A 19 -15.30 1.61 24.31
N THR A 20 -14.44 2.37 24.99
CA THR A 20 -14.20 3.78 24.66
C THR A 20 -13.35 3.85 23.40
N LYS A 21 -14.03 4.20 22.30
CA LYS A 21 -13.44 4.59 21.01
C LYS A 21 -12.33 5.64 21.23
N PRO A 22 -11.08 5.40 20.79
CA PRO A 22 -10.01 6.40 20.85
C PRO A 22 -10.25 7.60 19.89
N ALA A 23 -11.31 7.57 19.08
CA ALA A 23 -11.59 8.58 18.07
C ALA A 23 -12.11 9.93 18.62
N LEU A 24 -12.62 9.98 19.85
CA LEU A 24 -13.23 11.21 20.40
C LEU A 24 -12.21 12.20 20.99
N HIS A 25 -10.99 11.77 21.33
CA HIS A 25 -10.00 12.63 21.97
C HIS A 25 -9.16 13.48 20.99
N ALA A 26 -9.05 13.09 19.72
CA ALA A 26 -8.28 13.83 18.73
C ALA A 26 -8.93 15.17 18.34
N GLN A 27 -10.27 15.27 18.43
CA GLN A 27 -11.01 16.50 18.14
C GLN A 27 -10.87 17.58 19.21
N ALA A 28 -10.55 17.19 20.45
CA ALA A 28 -10.49 18.10 21.60
C ALA A 28 -9.17 18.89 21.72
N LEU A 29 -8.18 18.61 20.86
CA LEU A 29 -6.83 19.15 20.97
C LEU A 29 -6.37 19.96 19.75
N GLU A 30 -7.23 20.14 18.72
CA GLU A 30 -6.87 20.74 17.41
C GLU A 30 -5.58 20.15 16.78
N LEU A 31 -5.12 19.01 17.28
CA LEU A 31 -3.97 18.30 16.77
C LEU A 31 -4.41 17.64 15.48
N GLN A 32 -4.24 18.34 14.37
CA GLN A 32 -4.38 17.77 13.05
C GLN A 32 -3.34 16.64 12.94
N PRO A 33 -3.75 15.36 12.89
CA PRO A 33 -2.79 14.28 12.80
C PRO A 33 -1.98 14.45 11.50
N PRO A 34 -0.66 14.23 11.52
CA PRO A 34 0.15 14.40 10.33
C PRO A 34 -0.42 13.52 9.22
N PRO A 35 -0.49 14.02 7.97
CA PRO A 35 -1.00 13.24 6.86
C PRO A 35 -0.19 11.94 6.75
N ILE A 36 -0.91 10.81 6.66
CA ILE A 36 -0.28 9.51 6.58
C ILE A 36 0.48 9.42 5.26
N SER A 37 1.81 9.47 5.32
CA SER A 37 2.66 9.32 4.13
C SER A 37 2.53 7.91 3.56
N PRO A 38 2.06 7.78 2.30
CA PRO A 38 1.98 6.49 1.62
C PRO A 38 3.33 5.75 1.55
N THR A 39 4.44 6.50 1.47
CA THR A 39 5.80 5.96 1.54
C THR A 39 6.09 5.34 2.90
N SER A 40 5.74 6.02 3.99
CA SER A 40 5.94 5.50 5.35
C SER A 40 5.14 4.23 5.61
N LEU A 41 3.90 4.15 5.10
CA LEU A 41 3.09 2.93 5.16
C LEU A 41 3.75 1.78 4.39
N THR A 42 4.29 2.06 3.21
CA THR A 42 4.94 1.05 2.36
C THR A 42 6.20 0.50 3.01
N LEU A 43 7.02 1.37 3.61
CA LEU A 43 8.20 0.95 4.36
C LEU A 43 7.83 0.13 5.60
N THR A 44 6.76 0.52 6.30
CA THR A 44 6.23 -0.24 7.43
C THR A 44 5.73 -1.63 6.99
N ALA A 45 5.06 -1.71 5.85
CA ALA A 45 4.61 -2.99 5.28
C ALA A 45 5.80 -3.85 4.86
N LEU A 46 6.85 -3.28 4.26
CA LEU A 46 8.09 -3.98 3.93
C LEU A 46 8.75 -4.56 5.19
N ASP A 47 8.81 -3.80 6.28
CA ASP A 47 9.39 -4.26 7.55
C ASP A 47 8.58 -5.40 8.18
N ARG A 48 7.25 -5.35 8.10
CA ARG A 48 6.37 -6.45 8.53
C ARG A 48 6.58 -7.69 7.67
N LEU A 49 6.69 -7.55 6.35
CA LEU A 49 6.97 -8.67 5.45
C LEU A 49 8.33 -9.31 5.76
N ALA A 50 9.36 -8.50 5.99
CA ALA A 50 10.68 -8.97 6.36
C ALA A 50 10.72 -9.62 7.75
N ALA A 51 9.88 -9.18 8.68
CA ALA A 51 9.72 -9.81 9.99
C ALA A 51 8.99 -11.16 9.87
N ALA A 52 7.90 -11.24 9.10
CA ALA A 52 7.16 -12.49 8.88
C ALA A 52 8.05 -13.58 8.27
N ARG A 53 8.85 -13.23 7.26
CA ARG A 53 9.80 -14.16 6.62
C ARG A 53 11.00 -14.57 7.46
N ARG A 54 11.25 -13.89 8.58
CA ARG A 54 12.24 -14.33 9.59
C ARG A 54 11.64 -15.33 10.58
N GLY A 55 10.33 -15.28 10.80
CA GLY A 55 9.61 -16.13 11.76
C GLY A 55 9.15 -17.46 11.18
N ASP A 56 8.74 -17.48 9.90
CA ASP A 56 8.62 -18.73 9.16
C ASP A 56 10.03 -19.27 8.91
N ALA A 57 10.26 -20.58 9.02
CA ALA A 57 11.55 -21.24 8.74
C ALA A 57 12.08 -21.07 7.29
N GLY A 58 11.48 -20.16 6.52
CA GLY A 58 11.93 -19.68 5.23
C GLY A 58 13.19 -18.83 5.33
N ARG A 59 13.83 -18.68 4.17
CA ARG A 59 15.07 -17.92 4.04
C ARG A 59 14.79 -16.43 4.28
N PRO A 60 15.42 -15.79 5.27
CA PRO A 60 15.24 -14.37 5.50
C PRO A 60 15.66 -13.57 4.27
N LEU A 61 15.03 -12.40 4.06
CA LEU A 61 15.43 -11.51 2.98
C LEU A 61 16.86 -11.00 3.24
N PRO A 62 17.80 -11.16 2.29
CA PRO A 62 19.14 -10.60 2.44
C PRO A 62 19.11 -9.08 2.66
N ALA A 63 20.07 -8.55 3.42
CA ALA A 63 20.14 -7.12 3.72
C ALA A 63 20.21 -6.25 2.45
N ASP A 64 20.97 -6.70 1.44
CA ASP A 64 21.09 -6.01 0.15
C ASP A 64 19.77 -5.98 -0.63
N THR A 65 19.00 -7.08 -0.55
CA THR A 65 17.66 -7.18 -1.14
C THR A 65 16.72 -6.20 -0.44
N LEU A 66 16.73 -6.14 0.89
CA LEU A 66 15.93 -5.18 1.65
C LEU A 66 16.28 -3.73 1.32
N GLY A 67 17.57 -3.40 1.26
CA GLY A 67 18.04 -2.07 0.85
C GLY A 67 17.60 -1.70 -0.56
N THR A 68 17.58 -2.67 -1.48
CA THR A 68 17.08 -2.47 -2.85
C THR A 68 15.58 -2.26 -2.88
N LEU A 69 14.80 -3.09 -2.18
CA LEU A 69 13.35 -2.93 -2.07
C LEU A 69 12.98 -1.57 -1.50
N ARG A 70 13.66 -1.11 -0.44
CA ARG A 70 13.45 0.21 0.16
C ARG A 70 13.64 1.34 -0.86
N ARG A 71 14.69 1.26 -1.69
CA ARG A 71 14.94 2.25 -2.76
C ARG A 71 13.92 2.15 -3.90
N ASP A 72 13.50 0.95 -4.25
CA ASP A 72 12.52 0.75 -5.31
C ASP A 72 11.16 1.30 -4.89
N VAL A 73 10.66 0.98 -3.68
CA VAL A 73 9.35 1.47 -3.23
C VAL A 73 9.29 2.99 -3.09
N THR A 74 10.37 3.64 -2.63
CA THR A 74 10.40 5.12 -2.49
C THR A 74 10.36 5.84 -3.83
N ARG A 75 10.84 5.21 -4.91
CA ARG A 75 10.79 5.76 -6.28
C ARG A 75 9.53 5.33 -7.03
N LEU A 76 9.06 4.11 -6.78
CA LEU A 76 7.92 3.55 -7.48
C LEU A 76 6.62 4.23 -7.05
N LEU A 77 6.49 4.58 -5.76
CA LEU A 77 5.23 5.14 -5.25
C LEU A 77 4.85 6.49 -5.88
N PRO A 78 5.75 7.50 -5.94
CA PRO A 78 5.44 8.76 -6.59
C PRO A 78 5.24 8.60 -8.10
N TRP A 79 5.99 7.67 -8.72
CA TRP A 79 5.81 7.36 -10.13
C TRP A 79 4.43 6.76 -10.40
N LEU A 80 3.99 5.78 -9.60
CA LEU A 80 2.66 5.17 -9.73
C LEU A 80 1.54 6.20 -9.53
N ASP A 81 1.69 7.12 -8.57
CA ASP A 81 0.72 8.18 -8.31
C ASP A 81 0.58 9.12 -9.52
N ALA A 82 1.68 9.43 -10.20
CA ALA A 82 1.67 10.22 -11.43
C ALA A 82 1.07 9.47 -12.64
N GLN A 83 1.23 8.15 -12.74
CA GLN A 83 0.74 7.37 -13.88
C GLN A 83 -0.72 6.92 -13.72
N VAL A 84 -1.12 6.51 -12.51
CA VAL A 84 -2.43 5.92 -12.23
C VAL A 84 -3.06 6.64 -11.04
N PRO A 85 -4.18 7.37 -11.22
CA PRO A 85 -4.86 8.05 -10.12
C PRO A 85 -5.08 7.11 -8.93
N THR A 86 -4.58 7.52 -7.77
CA THR A 86 -4.65 6.73 -6.53
C THR A 86 -6.03 6.86 -5.91
N GLY A 87 -6.67 5.72 -5.67
CA GLY A 87 -8.04 5.68 -5.17
C GLY A 87 -8.07 5.78 -3.65
N CYS A 88 -7.80 6.95 -3.06
CA CYS A 88 -7.96 7.33 -1.63
C CYS A 88 -7.65 6.28 -0.53
N ARG A 89 -6.89 5.22 -0.81
CA ARG A 89 -6.65 4.08 0.11
C ARG A 89 -5.16 3.83 0.21
N PRO A 90 -4.44 4.58 1.06
CA PRO A 90 -2.98 4.60 1.05
C PRO A 90 -2.36 3.24 1.43
N GLY A 91 -3.08 2.41 2.21
CA GLY A 91 -2.66 1.02 2.47
C GLY A 91 -2.73 0.09 1.25
N LEU A 92 -3.68 0.29 0.34
CA LEU A 92 -3.76 -0.49 -0.90
C LEU A 92 -2.63 -0.12 -1.85
N GLU A 93 -2.37 1.18 -2.03
CA GLU A 93 -1.26 1.64 -2.87
C GLU A 93 0.09 1.20 -2.31
N ALA A 94 0.25 1.20 -0.98
CA ALA A 94 1.43 0.64 -0.32
C ALA A 94 1.63 -0.85 -0.62
N GLY A 95 0.56 -1.65 -0.53
CA GLY A 95 0.60 -3.07 -0.89
C GLY A 95 0.94 -3.30 -2.37
N VAL A 96 0.36 -2.51 -3.27
CA VAL A 96 0.64 -2.58 -4.71
C VAL A 96 2.11 -2.29 -5.00
N ALA A 97 2.63 -1.18 -4.46
CA ALA A 97 4.02 -0.80 -4.67
C ALA A 97 5.00 -1.82 -4.08
N LEU A 98 4.70 -2.38 -2.91
CA LEU A 98 5.50 -3.44 -2.31
C LEU A 98 5.53 -4.70 -3.19
N PHE A 99 4.38 -5.14 -3.70
CA PHE A 99 4.30 -6.30 -4.58
C PHE A 99 5.08 -6.09 -5.90
N LEU A 100 4.94 -4.91 -6.50
CA LEU A 100 5.64 -4.57 -7.73
C LEU A 100 7.16 -4.42 -7.51
N ALA A 101 7.60 -3.83 -6.40
CA ALA A 101 9.01 -3.77 -6.02
C ALA A 101 9.61 -5.17 -5.79
N ALA A 102 8.86 -6.07 -5.13
CA ALA A 102 9.25 -7.47 -4.99
C ALA A 102 9.39 -8.16 -6.36
N SER A 103 8.44 -7.91 -7.28
CA SER A 103 8.49 -8.43 -8.64
C SER A 103 9.70 -7.90 -9.44
N MET A 104 10.03 -6.61 -9.30
CA MET A 104 11.23 -6.00 -9.87
C MET A 104 12.52 -6.62 -9.33
N ALA A 105 12.51 -7.06 -8.07
CA ALA A 105 13.60 -7.77 -7.43
C ALA A 105 13.59 -9.29 -7.68
N GLN A 106 12.66 -9.80 -8.51
CA GLN A 106 12.46 -11.24 -8.78
C GLN A 106 12.28 -12.07 -7.49
N LEU A 107 11.68 -11.47 -6.47
CA LEU A 107 11.36 -12.16 -5.24
C LEU A 107 10.04 -12.89 -5.41
N ASP A 108 10.06 -14.18 -5.09
CA ASP A 108 8.84 -14.97 -4.95
C ASP A 108 8.11 -14.50 -3.68
N VAL A 109 7.13 -13.62 -3.86
CA VAL A 109 6.26 -13.08 -2.81
C VAL A 109 4.83 -13.25 -3.22
N ARG A 110 4.03 -13.91 -2.38
CA ARG A 110 2.62 -14.12 -2.65
C ARG A 110 1.80 -12.88 -2.30
N VAL A 111 0.67 -12.71 -2.99
CA VAL A 111 -0.21 -11.55 -2.78
C VAL A 111 -0.80 -11.53 -1.37
N ASP A 112 -1.06 -12.70 -0.78
CA ASP A 112 -1.55 -12.84 0.60
C ASP A 112 -0.53 -12.37 1.64
N GLU A 113 0.76 -12.65 1.45
CA GLU A 113 1.82 -12.13 2.31
C GLU A 113 1.86 -10.60 2.30
N VAL A 114 1.77 -10.00 1.10
CA VAL A 114 1.76 -8.54 0.94
C VAL A 114 0.49 -7.93 1.51
N ALA A 115 -0.68 -8.54 1.28
CA ALA A 115 -1.95 -8.10 1.81
C ALA A 115 -1.92 -8.06 3.35
N SER A 116 -1.40 -9.13 3.97
CA SER A 116 -1.21 -9.22 5.42
C SER A 116 -0.26 -8.13 5.93
N ALA A 117 0.89 -7.95 5.29
CA ALA A 117 1.89 -6.96 5.68
C ALA A 117 1.35 -5.51 5.59
N ALA A 118 0.60 -5.20 4.53
CA ALA A 118 -0.03 -3.90 4.31
C ALA A 118 -1.32 -3.69 5.12
N GLY A 119 -1.86 -4.73 5.75
CA GLY A 119 -3.12 -4.66 6.51
C GLY A 119 -4.36 -4.44 5.64
N VAL A 120 -4.40 -5.06 4.46
CA VAL A 120 -5.49 -4.92 3.48
C VAL A 120 -6.05 -6.28 3.07
N GLY A 121 -7.27 -6.30 2.52
CA GLY A 121 -7.86 -7.53 1.97
C GLY A 121 -7.20 -7.96 0.65
N VAL A 122 -7.04 -9.27 0.45
CA VAL A 122 -6.45 -9.86 -0.77
C VAL A 122 -7.24 -9.50 -2.03
N GLY A 123 -8.58 -9.62 -1.99
CA GLY A 123 -9.44 -9.30 -3.14
C GLY A 123 -9.30 -7.85 -3.63
N PRO A 124 -9.43 -6.84 -2.74
CA PRO A 124 -9.15 -5.45 -3.08
C PRO A 124 -7.73 -5.21 -3.63
N LEU A 125 -6.71 -5.86 -3.04
CA LEU A 125 -5.33 -5.75 -3.51
C LEU A 125 -5.17 -6.32 -4.93
N LEU A 126 -5.70 -7.51 -5.20
CA LEU A 126 -5.69 -8.13 -6.53
C LEU A 126 -6.39 -7.25 -7.58
N LYS A 127 -7.56 -6.69 -7.23
CA LYS A 127 -8.29 -5.80 -8.14
C LYS A 127 -7.46 -4.57 -8.50
N ARG A 128 -6.82 -3.94 -7.50
CA ARG A 128 -5.97 -2.77 -7.74
C ARG A 128 -4.69 -3.13 -8.50
N LEU A 129 -4.06 -4.26 -8.17
CA LEU A 129 -2.91 -4.79 -8.92
C LEU A 129 -3.26 -5.01 -10.39
N GLY A 130 -4.43 -5.57 -10.70
CA GLY A 130 -4.88 -5.77 -12.08
C GLY A 130 -5.02 -4.45 -12.86
N VAL A 131 -5.59 -3.42 -12.23
CA VAL A 131 -5.70 -2.07 -12.84
C VAL A 131 -4.31 -1.48 -13.11
N VAL A 132 -3.43 -1.52 -12.12
CA VAL A 132 -2.09 -0.94 -12.23
C VAL A 132 -1.26 -1.71 -13.25
N GLN A 133 -1.25 -3.05 -13.20
CA GLN A 133 -0.52 -3.87 -14.16
C GLN A 133 -1.05 -3.70 -15.60
N GLY A 134 -2.36 -3.57 -15.78
CA GLY A 134 -2.95 -3.26 -17.09
C GLY A 134 -2.47 -1.92 -17.63
N HIS A 135 -2.45 -0.88 -16.78
CA HIS A 135 -1.94 0.43 -17.17
C HIS A 135 -0.44 0.40 -17.50
N VAL A 136 0.37 -0.22 -16.64
CA VAL A 136 1.82 -0.36 -16.87
C VAL A 136 2.09 -1.18 -18.14
N HIS A 137 1.27 -2.19 -18.45
CA HIS A 137 1.39 -2.94 -19.70
C HIS A 137 1.12 -2.07 -20.93
N LEU A 138 0.07 -1.23 -20.90
CA LEU A 138 -0.21 -0.27 -21.96
C LEU A 138 0.93 0.74 -22.13
N LEU A 139 1.50 1.22 -21.02
CA LEU A 139 2.67 2.09 -21.05
C LEU A 139 3.87 1.38 -21.68
N ALA A 140 4.11 0.12 -21.31
CA ALA A 140 5.18 -0.69 -21.88
C ALA A 140 5.02 -0.85 -23.39
N GLN A 141 3.81 -1.15 -23.87
CA GLN A 141 3.51 -1.26 -25.30
C GLN A 141 3.85 0.00 -26.09
N ARG A 142 3.75 1.18 -25.47
CA ARG A 142 4.04 2.47 -26.12
C ARG A 142 5.53 2.82 -26.09
N MET A 143 6.24 2.38 -25.05
CA MET A 143 7.60 2.89 -24.76
C MET A 143 8.71 1.88 -25.06
N LEU A 144 8.43 0.58 -25.04
CA LEU A 144 9.43 -0.45 -25.25
C LEU A 144 9.25 -1.08 -26.64
N PRO A 145 10.28 -1.05 -27.50
CA PRO A 145 10.22 -1.64 -28.84
C PRO A 145 9.86 -3.13 -28.86
N TYR A 146 10.16 -3.83 -27.78
CA TYR A 146 9.93 -5.27 -27.61
C TYR A 146 8.72 -5.62 -26.74
N ALA A 147 7.91 -4.64 -26.30
CA ALA A 147 6.81 -4.90 -25.37
C ALA A 147 5.75 -5.87 -25.90
N SER A 148 5.58 -6.00 -27.22
CA SER A 148 4.70 -7.00 -27.84
C SER A 148 5.06 -8.45 -27.47
N SER A 149 6.30 -8.70 -27.05
CA SER A 149 6.79 -10.01 -26.59
C SER A 149 6.72 -10.20 -25.07
N VAL A 150 6.34 -9.16 -24.32
CA VAL A 150 6.33 -9.19 -22.86
C VAL A 150 4.94 -9.59 -22.35
N ALA A 151 4.85 -10.76 -21.73
CA ALA A 151 3.63 -11.18 -21.05
C ALA A 151 3.22 -10.16 -19.96
N PRO A 152 1.92 -9.81 -19.82
CA PRO A 152 1.44 -8.86 -18.82
C PRO A 152 1.95 -9.12 -17.39
N ALA A 153 2.02 -10.40 -17.00
CA ALA A 153 2.53 -10.83 -15.69
C ALA A 153 4.02 -10.51 -15.46
N ARG A 154 4.81 -10.34 -16.53
CA ARG A 154 6.25 -10.03 -16.48
C ARG A 154 6.54 -8.55 -16.69
N VAL A 155 5.52 -7.72 -16.90
CA VAL A 155 5.72 -6.28 -17.10
C VAL A 155 6.35 -5.63 -15.86
N ALA A 156 6.04 -6.13 -14.67
CA ALA A 156 6.60 -5.62 -13.41
C ALA A 156 8.14 -5.69 -13.36
N SER A 157 8.78 -6.68 -14.00
CA SER A 157 10.26 -6.75 -14.04
C SER A 157 10.89 -5.64 -14.90
N HIS A 158 10.10 -4.98 -15.76
CA HIS A 158 10.54 -3.91 -16.65
C HIS A 158 10.24 -2.51 -16.10
N LEU A 159 9.62 -2.40 -14.91
CA LEU A 159 9.25 -1.13 -14.30
C LEU A 159 10.43 -0.16 -14.14
N ARG A 160 11.63 -0.65 -13.78
CA ARG A 160 12.82 0.21 -13.68
C ARG A 160 13.15 0.90 -15.00
N THR A 161 12.97 0.19 -16.12
CA THR A 161 13.20 0.73 -17.46
C THR A 161 12.12 1.74 -17.83
N LEU A 162 10.85 1.42 -17.57
CA LEU A 162 9.74 2.32 -17.84
C LEU A 162 9.86 3.63 -17.06
N MET A 163 10.17 3.56 -15.76
CA MET A 163 10.38 4.74 -14.93
C MET A 163 11.50 5.65 -15.48
N ARG A 164 12.62 5.06 -15.90
CA ARG A 164 13.73 5.84 -16.48
C ARG A 164 13.32 6.52 -17.79
N LEU A 165 12.60 5.81 -18.66
CA LEU A 165 12.15 6.34 -19.93
C LEU A 165 11.11 7.46 -19.75
N THR A 166 10.15 7.31 -18.82
CA THR A 166 9.12 8.34 -18.60
C THR A 166 9.77 9.61 -18.07
N THR A 167 10.70 9.50 -17.11
CA THR A 167 11.42 10.66 -16.57
C THR A 167 12.29 11.34 -17.63
N ALA A 168 12.93 10.57 -18.52
CA ALA A 168 13.72 11.12 -19.61
C ALA A 168 12.84 11.88 -20.63
N MET A 169 11.65 11.35 -20.95
CA MET A 169 10.70 12.00 -21.85
C MET A 169 10.09 13.27 -21.26
N GLU A 170 9.75 13.27 -19.98
CA GLU A 170 9.29 14.48 -19.25
C GLU A 170 10.37 15.58 -19.28
N SER A 171 11.64 15.19 -19.14
CA SER A 171 12.77 16.12 -19.21
C SER A 171 12.97 16.69 -20.62
N ALA A 172 12.84 15.86 -21.67
CA ALA A 172 12.96 16.29 -23.06
C ALA A 172 11.77 17.14 -23.56
N GLY A 173 10.57 16.91 -23.02
CA GLY A 173 9.37 17.69 -23.33
C GLY A 173 9.37 19.10 -22.73
N GLY A 174 10.15 19.33 -21.67
CA GLY A 174 10.28 20.65 -21.03
C GLY A 174 11.15 21.65 -21.81
N GLU A 175 12.05 21.19 -22.67
CA GLU A 175 12.93 22.06 -23.47
C GLU A 175 12.23 22.68 -24.69
N GLY A 176 11.05 22.18 -25.08
CA GLY A 176 10.30 22.63 -26.26
C GLY A 176 9.17 23.65 -26.02
N GLN A 177 8.93 24.06 -24.76
CA GLN A 177 7.80 24.95 -24.39
C GLN A 177 8.26 26.33 -23.87
N ALA A 178 9.55 26.64 -23.98
CA ALA A 178 10.17 27.89 -23.53
C ALA A 178 10.80 28.71 -24.67
N ALA A 179 10.33 28.55 -25.91
CA ALA A 179 10.77 29.33 -27.08
C ALA A 179 9.60 30.01 -27.79
#